data_AF-S8CE28-F1
#
_entry.id   AF-S8CE28-F1
#
_cell.length_a   1.000
_cell.length_b   1.000
_cell.length_c   1.000
_cell.angle_alpha   90.00
_cell.angle_beta   90.00
_cell.angle_gamma   90.00
#
_symmetry.space_group_name_H-M   'P 1'
#
loop_
_entity.id
_entity.type
_entity.pdbx_description
1 polymer ?
#
loop_
_entity_poly.entity_id
_entity_poly.type
_entity_poly.pdbx_seq_one_letter_code
_entity_poly.pdbx_strand_id
1 'polypeptide(L)' 'VAQFVNGLLESRGDLSLFKDHIRDFLVQSKEFSAQDNKDLYAEEAAAQKERERQRMLSIPGLIAPSEIQDEMVDS' A
#
# COMPACT_ATOMS: atom_id res chain seq x y z
N VAL A 1 24.03 -1.87 5.48
CA VAL A 1 24.18 -2.64 4.21
C VAL A 1 23.93 -4.13 4.41
N ALA A 2 24.61 -4.83 5.34
CA ALA A 2 24.38 -6.26 5.56
C ALA A 2 22.91 -6.62 5.87
N GLN A 3 22.24 -5.82 6.72
CA GLN A 3 20.81 -5.98 7.02
C GLN A 3 19.90 -5.82 5.79
N PHE A 4 20.21 -4.87 4.92
CA PHE A 4 19.48 -4.67 3.66
C PHE A 4 19.63 -5.88 2.72
N VAL A 5 20.87 -6.35 2.53
CA VAL A 5 21.15 -7.51 1.67
C VAL A 5 20.51 -8.78 2.20
N ASN A 6 20.54 -9.00 3.52
CA ASN A 6 19.88 -10.14 4.15
C ASN A 6 18.37 -10.05 3.99
N GLY A 7 17.77 -8.88 4.24
CA GLY A 7 16.34 -8.65 4.06
C GLY A 7 15.86 -8.95 2.64
N LEU A 8 16.62 -8.55 1.60
CA LEU A 8 16.30 -8.88 0.20
C LEU A 8 16.39 -10.38 -0.11
N LEU A 9 17.33 -11.10 0.51
CA LEU A 9 17.48 -12.53 0.32
C LEU A 9 16.36 -13.31 1.01
N GLU A 10 15.95 -12.86 2.20
CA GLU A 10 14.87 -13.44 2.99
C GLU A 10 13.49 -13.17 2.39
N SER A 11 13.30 -12.01 1.75
CA SER A 11 12.03 -11.62 1.11
C SER A 11 11.85 -12.16 -0.32
N ARG A 12 12.70 -13.08 -0.80
CA ARG A 12 12.62 -13.62 -2.18
C ARG A 12 11.28 -14.26 -2.54
N GLY A 13 10.53 -14.74 -1.55
CA GLY A 13 9.22 -15.36 -1.75
C GLY A 13 8.04 -14.40 -1.60
N ASP A 14 8.28 -13.16 -1.16
CA ASP A 14 7.23 -12.18 -0.87
C ASP A 14 7.58 -10.82 -1.48
N LEU A 15 6.86 -10.47 -2.55
CA LEU A 15 7.09 -9.24 -3.29
C LEU A 15 6.78 -7.98 -2.47
N SER A 16 5.80 -8.03 -1.55
CA SER A 16 5.52 -6.88 -0.68
C SER A 16 6.67 -6.66 0.28
N LEU A 17 7.11 -7.73 0.95
CA LEU A 17 8.22 -7.66 1.90
C LEU A 17 9.52 -7.22 1.20
N PHE A 18 9.73 -7.62 -0.06
CA PHE A 18 10.85 -7.18 -0.87
C PHE A 18 10.80 -5.69 -1.19
N LYS A 19 9.63 -5.16 -1.57
CA LYS A 19 9.42 -3.73 -1.80
C LYS A 19 9.65 -2.90 -0.53
N ASP A 20 9.22 -3.40 0.62
CA ASP A 20 9.39 -2.71 1.91
C ASP A 20 10.87 -2.58 2.28
N HIS A 21 11.65 -3.64 2.15
CA HIS A 21 13.09 -3.58 2.40
C HIS A 21 13.83 -2.60 1.48
N ILE A 22 13.44 -2.51 0.20
CA ILE A 22 13.98 -1.51 -0.73
C ILE A 22 13.59 -0.10 -0.28
N ARG A 23 12.33 0.11 0.09
CA ARG A 23 11.83 1.41 0.55
C ARG A 23 12.56 1.90 1.78
N ASP A 24 12.72 1.03 2.78
CA ASP A 24 13.43 1.35 4.03
C ASP A 24 14.89 1.72 3.76
N PHE A 25 15.54 0.99 2.84
CA PHE A 25 16.91 1.30 2.43
C PHE A 25 17.02 2.64 1.69
N LEU A 26 16.08 2.94 0.78
CA LEU A 26 16.03 4.21 0.08
C LEU A 26 15.79 5.37 1.05
N VAL A 27 14.81 5.27 1.95
CA VAL A 27 14.50 6.31 2.95
C VAL A 27 15.69 6.58 3.88
N GLN A 28 16.45 5.55 4.26
CA GLN A 28 17.66 5.69 5.07
C GLN A 28 18.84 6.34 4.30
N SER A 29 18.81 6.35 2.96
CA SER A 29 19.83 7.02 2.16
C SER A 29 19.69 8.54 2.26
N LYS A 30 20.82 9.23 2.46
CA LYS A 30 20.86 10.69 2.68
C LYS A 30 20.23 11.49 1.53
N GLU A 31 20.29 10.99 0.29
CA GLU A 31 19.69 11.65 -0.88
C GLU A 31 18.16 11.63 -0.86
N PHE A 32 17.57 10.54 -0.36
CA PHE A 32 16.12 10.40 -0.29
C PHE A 32 15.57 10.96 1.02
N SER A 33 16.33 10.98 2.11
CA SER A 33 15.86 11.60 3.37
C SER A 33 15.56 13.11 3.26
N ALA A 34 16.11 13.78 2.24
CA ALA A 34 15.96 15.22 2.01
C ALA A 34 14.87 15.57 0.96
N GLN A 35 14.21 14.58 0.36
CA GLN A 35 13.24 14.75 -0.72
C GLN A 35 11.81 14.36 -0.29
N ASP A 36 10.80 14.88 -0.99
CA ASP A 36 9.40 14.49 -0.80
C ASP A 36 9.18 13.09 -1.41
N ASN A 37 9.17 12.08 -0.55
CA ASN A 37 9.12 10.66 -0.92
C ASN A 37 7.71 10.07 -0.93
N LYS A 38 6.67 10.90 -1.07
CA LYS A 38 5.27 10.42 -1.07
C LYS A 38 4.99 9.33 -2.10
N ASP A 39 5.67 9.36 -3.23
CA ASP A 39 5.51 8.35 -4.29
C ASP A 39 5.95 6.94 -3.83
N LEU A 40 6.88 6.83 -2.89
CA LEU A 40 7.30 5.54 -2.32
C LEU A 40 6.19 4.84 -1.51
N TYR A 41 5.14 5.56 -1.11
CA TYR A 41 4.02 5.04 -0.32
C TYR A 41 2.70 4.97 -1.10
N ALA A 42 2.68 5.36 -2.37
CA ALA A 42 1.46 5.47 -3.17
C ALA A 42 0.71 4.13 -3.31
N GLU A 43 1.45 3.03 -3.50
CA GLU A 43 0.87 1.69 -3.63
C GLU A 43 0.21 1.22 -2.32
N GLU A 44 0.84 1.52 -1.18
CA GLU A 44 0.34 1.12 0.14
C GLU A 44 -0.88 1.96 0.56
N ALA A 45 -0.86 3.26 0.23
CA ALA A 45 -2.00 4.16 0.43
C ALA A 45 -3.22 3.72 -0.39
N ALA A 46 -3.01 3.26 -1.63
CA ALA A 46 -4.09 2.71 -2.46
C ALA A 46 -4.67 1.42 -1.88
N ALA A 47 -3.82 0.50 -1.43
CA ALA A 47 -4.25 -0.76 -0.81
C ALA A 47 -4.99 -0.55 0.52
N GLN A 48 -4.60 0.47 1.29
CA GLN A 48 -5.30 0.87 2.53
C GLN A 48 -6.70 1.39 2.21
N LYS A 49 -6.81 2.30 1.23
CA LYS A 49 -8.09 2.89 0.81
C LYS A 49 -9.06 1.84 0.29
N GLU A 50 -8.58 0.86 -0.46
CA GLU A 50 -9.39 -0.25 -0.95
C GLU A 50 -9.87 -1.17 0.19
N ARG A 51 -9.02 -1.47 1.17
CA ARG A 51 -9.43 -2.21 2.38
C ARG A 51 -10.49 -1.47 3.20
N GLU A 52 -10.36 -0.16 3.34
CA GLU A 52 -11.35 0.69 4.02
C GLU A 52 -12.68 0.69 3.25
N ARG A 53 -12.62 0.79 1.92
CA ARG A 53 -13.79 0.67 1.04
C ARG A 53 -14.50 -0.66 1.23
N GLN A 54 -13.77 -1.78 1.19
CA GLN A 54 -14.33 -3.12 1.38
C GLN A 54 -14.95 -3.30 2.77
N ARG A 55 -14.37 -2.69 3.81
CA ARG A 55 -14.95 -2.71 5.16
C ARG A 55 -16.28 -1.96 5.22
N MET A 56 -16.39 -0.79 4.59
CA MET A 56 -17.64 -0.03 4.53
C MET A 56 -18.74 -0.82 3.80
N LEU A 57 -18.39 -1.50 2.71
CA LEU A 57 -19.30 -2.37 1.95
C LEU A 57 -19.78 -3.61 2.74
N SER A 58 -18.97 -4.08 3.69
CA SER A 58 -19.25 -5.30 4.46
C SER A 58 -20.14 -5.08 5.69
N ILE A 59 -20.47 -3.82 6.05
CA ILE A 59 -21.30 -3.48 7.22
C ILE A 59 -22.72 -3.13 6.74
N PRO A 60 -23.71 -4.04 6.95
CA PRO A 60 -25.09 -3.79 6.53
C PRO A 60 -25.67 -2.55 7.24
N GLY A 61 -26.16 -1.58 6.47
CA GLY A 61 -26.82 -0.37 6.99
C GLY A 61 -25.98 0.91 7.02
N LEU A 62 -24.69 0.85 6.65
CA LEU A 62 -23.82 2.04 6.58
C LEU A 62 -23.79 2.71 5.19
N ILE A 63 -24.27 2.02 4.14
CA ILE A 63 -24.34 2.53 2.76
C ILE A 63 -25.80 2.70 2.37
N ALA A 64 -26.17 3.87 1.85
CA ALA A 64 -27.51 4.13 1.37
C ALA A 64 -27.80 3.22 0.14
N PRO A 65 -28.99 2.58 0.03
CA PRO A 65 -29.33 1.71 -1.09
C PRO A 65 -29.20 2.35 -2.49
N SER A 66 -29.19 3.68 -2.57
CA SER A 66 -28.99 4.44 -3.80
C SER A 66 -27.55 4.45 -4.29
N GLU A 67 -26.54 4.39 -3.40
CA GLU A 67 -25.12 4.36 -3.79
C GLU A 67 -24.67 2.96 -4.23
N ILE A 68 -25.34 1.91 -3.75
CA ILE A 68 -25.11 0.51 -4.16
C ILE A 68 -25.51 0.30 -5.64
N GLN A 69 -26.48 1.09 -6.13
CA GLN A 69 -26.99 0.98 -7.51
C GLN A 69 -26.16 1.77 -8.51
N ASP A 70 -25.54 2.88 -8.11
CA ASP A 70 -24.68 3.70 -8.99
C ASP A 70 -23.39 2.95 -9.39
N GLU A 71 -22.93 2.01 -8.54
CA GLU A 71 -21.70 1.24 -8.79
C GLU A 71 -21.87 -0.03 -9.62
N MET A 72 -23.10 -0.48 -9.87
CA MET A 72 -23.35 -1.61 -10.80
C MET A 72 -23.38 -1.16 -12.27
N VAL A 73 -23.31 0.15 -12.53
CA VAL A 73 -23.45 0.75 -13.86
C VAL A 73 -22.10 1.09 -14.51
N ASP A 74 -20.99 1.04 -13.76
CA ASP A 74 -19.64 1.41 -14.25
C ASP A 74 -18.66 0.21 -14.34
N SER A 75 -19.17 -1.01 -14.52
CA SER A 75 -18.37 -2.22 -14.87
C SER A 75 -18.00 -2.29 -16.35
#